data_AF-A0A1J5MVI3-F1
#
_entry.id   AF-A0A1J5MVI3-F1
#
_cell.length_a   1.000
_cell.length_b   1.000
_cell.length_c   1.000
_cell.angle_alpha   90.00
_cell.angle_beta   90.00
_cell.angle_gamma   90.00
#
_symmetry.space_group_name_H-M   'P 1'
#
loop_
_entity.id
_entity.type
_entity.pdbx_description
1 polymer ?
#
loop_
_entity_poly.entity_id
_entity_poly.type
_entity_poly.pdbx_seq_one_letter_code
_entity_poly.pdbx_strand_id
1 'polypeptide(L)'
;TAAINGADKAEAVYTAPQITENATLVFEVVVSDGKASVSKEVSVDVRDVSDKAPDVVKSSSSSSGAMGLISLLLIPLAMLRRKKRF
;
A
#
# COMPACT_ATOMS: atom_id res chain seq x y z
N THR A 1 -18.82 -15.67 -2.24
CA THR A 1 -20.10 -15.28 -1.62
C THR A 1 -19.84 -14.89 -0.20
N ALA A 2 -20.28 -13.73 0.24
CA ALA A 2 -20.07 -13.28 1.60
C ALA A 2 -21.21 -13.81 2.50
N ALA A 3 -20.86 -14.33 3.67
CA ALA A 3 -21.80 -14.96 4.59
C ALA A 3 -22.30 -13.95 5.63
N ILE A 4 -23.60 -14.02 5.96
CA ILE A 4 -24.21 -13.28 7.06
C ILE A 4 -24.56 -14.26 8.17
N ASN A 5 -24.07 -14.00 9.38
CA ASN A 5 -24.43 -14.76 10.58
C ASN A 5 -25.50 -14.00 11.37
N GLY A 6 -26.52 -14.71 11.87
CA GLY A 6 -27.57 -14.10 12.69
C GLY A 6 -28.54 -13.18 11.93
N ALA A 7 -28.77 -13.44 10.64
CA ALA A 7 -29.68 -12.61 9.81
C ALA A 7 -31.12 -12.53 10.35
N ASP A 8 -31.54 -13.50 11.16
CA ASP A 8 -32.85 -13.61 11.82
C ASP A 8 -32.84 -13.10 13.28
N LYS A 9 -31.73 -12.52 13.74
CA LYS A 9 -31.57 -11.98 15.09
C LYS A 9 -31.59 -10.45 15.05
N ALA A 10 -31.65 -9.86 16.24
CA ALA A 10 -31.52 -8.41 16.39
C ALA A 10 -30.15 -7.88 15.95
N GLU A 11 -29.13 -8.75 15.91
CA GLU A 11 -27.78 -8.44 15.48
C GLU A 11 -27.33 -9.44 14.41
N ALA A 12 -26.96 -8.91 13.24
CA ALA A 12 -26.40 -9.66 12.13
C ALA A 12 -24.93 -9.28 11.92
N VAL A 13 -24.08 -10.27 11.69
CA VAL A 13 -22.64 -10.10 11.50
C VAL A 13 -22.27 -10.46 10.08
N TYR A 14 -21.51 -9.57 9.45
CA TYR A 14 -20.98 -9.73 8.11
C TYR A 14 -19.46 -9.67 8.14
N THR A 15 -18.80 -10.57 7.40
CA THR A 15 -17.35 -10.49 7.17
C THR A 15 -17.10 -10.05 5.74
N ALA A 16 -16.40 -8.92 5.58
CA ALA A 16 -16.05 -8.39 4.28
C ALA A 16 -15.16 -9.39 3.50
N PRO A 17 -15.46 -9.66 2.22
CA PRO A 17 -14.63 -10.51 1.39
C PRO A 17 -13.38 -9.77 0.93
N GLN A 18 -12.42 -10.53 0.44
CA GLN A 18 -11.33 -10.01 -0.37
C GLN A 18 -11.91 -9.47 -1.69
N ILE A 19 -11.59 -8.22 -2.01
CA ILE A 19 -12.07 -7.49 -3.19
C ILE A 19 -10.88 -6.88 -3.93
N THR A 20 -11.00 -6.71 -5.25
CA THR A 20 -9.96 -6.08 -6.08
C THR A 20 -10.26 -4.62 -6.41
N GLU A 21 -11.47 -4.15 -6.09
CA GLU A 21 -11.93 -2.79 -6.31
C GLU A 21 -12.94 -2.42 -5.21
N ASN A 22 -12.98 -1.14 -4.84
CA ASN A 22 -13.92 -0.62 -3.84
C ASN A 22 -15.37 -0.90 -4.26
N ALA A 23 -16.21 -1.29 -3.29
CA ALA A 23 -17.60 -1.60 -3.54
C ALA A 23 -18.48 -1.14 -2.37
N THR A 24 -19.71 -0.70 -2.69
CA THR A 24 -20.75 -0.46 -1.69
C THR A 24 -21.71 -1.64 -1.69
N LEU A 25 -21.90 -2.25 -0.53
CA LEU A 25 -22.84 -3.35 -0.32
C LEU A 25 -24.08 -2.81 0.37
N VAL A 26 -25.26 -3.14 -0.18
CA VAL A 26 -26.54 -2.71 0.37
C VAL A 26 -27.24 -3.92 0.97
N PHE A 27 -27.63 -3.80 2.24
CA PHE A 27 -28.39 -4.80 2.97
C PHE A 27 -29.77 -4.24 3.31
N GLU A 28 -30.81 -5.06 3.15
CA GLU A 28 -32.16 -4.73 3.58
C GLU A 28 -32.49 -5.45 4.89
N VAL A 29 -32.93 -4.69 5.89
CA VAL A 29 -33.41 -5.21 7.16
C VAL A 29 -34.93 -5.10 7.16
N VAL A 30 -35.63 -6.20 7.43
CA VAL A 30 -37.08 -6.25 7.53
C VAL A 30 -37.47 -6.69 8.94
N VAL A 31 -38.32 -5.89 9.61
CA VAL A 31 -38.87 -6.21 10.93
C VAL A 31 -40.38 -6.31 10.83
N SER A 32 -40.96 -7.37 11.41
CA SER A 32 -42.40 -7.60 11.44
C SER A 32 -42.90 -7.84 12.86
N ASP A 33 -44.09 -7.32 13.17
CA ASP A 33 -44.83 -7.60 14.40
C ASP A 33 -45.95 -8.65 14.20
N GLY A 34 -45.96 -9.30 13.03
CA GLY A 34 -46.99 -10.26 12.63
C GLY A 34 -48.26 -9.64 12.03
N LYS A 35 -48.37 -8.30 11.99
CA LYS A 35 -49.47 -7.57 11.33
C LYS A 35 -48.96 -6.66 10.23
N ALA A 36 -47.84 -5.99 10.48
CA ALA A 36 -47.16 -5.12 9.54
C ALA A 36 -45.66 -5.47 9.47
N SER A 37 -45.02 -4.99 8.41
CA SER A 37 -43.57 -5.08 8.25
C SER A 37 -43.02 -3.73 7.86
N VAL A 38 -41.84 -3.41 8.36
CA VAL A 38 -41.08 -2.21 8.02
C VAL A 38 -39.72 -2.65 7.52
N SER A 39 -39.29 -2.10 6.39
CA SER A 39 -37.95 -2.33 5.85
C SER A 39 -37.07 -1.09 5.94
N LYS A 40 -35.75 -1.33 5.99
CA LYS A 40 -34.74 -0.28 5.96
C LYS A 40 -33.47 -0.78 5.28
N GLU A 41 -32.91 0.05 4.42
CA GLU A 41 -31.63 -0.21 3.77
C GLU A 41 -30.45 0.27 4.64
N VAL A 42 -29.36 -0.49 4.56
CA VAL A 42 -28.08 -0.21 5.19
C VAL A 42 -26.98 -0.37 4.15
N SER A 43 -26.26 0.72 3.86
CA SER A 43 -25.13 0.71 2.95
C SER A 43 -23.81 0.58 3.71
N VAL A 44 -22.96 -0.34 3.25
CA VAL A 44 -21.64 -0.62 3.82
C VAL A 44 -20.60 -0.44 2.72
N ASP A 45 -19.71 0.54 2.90
CA ASP A 45 -18.59 0.75 1.99
C ASP A 45 -17.44 -0.19 2.33
N VAL A 46 -17.10 -1.07 1.39
CA VAL A 46 -15.97 -2.00 1.48
C VAL A 46 -14.85 -1.47 0.60
N ARG A 47 -13.69 -1.22 1.20
CA ARG A 47 -12.52 -0.69 0.50
C ARG A 47 -11.51 -1.80 0.23
N ASP A 48 -10.96 -1.79 -0.97
CA ASP A 48 -9.78 -2.59 -1.28
C ASP A 48 -8.58 -2.00 -0.52
N VAL A 49 -8.00 -2.81 0.34
CA VAL A 49 -6.80 -2.48 1.09
C VAL A 49 -5.71 -3.42 0.62
N SER A 50 -4.72 -2.87 -0.10
CA SER A 50 -3.59 -3.65 -0.59
C SER A 50 -2.80 -4.24 0.57
N ASP A 51 -2.63 -5.57 0.59
CA ASP A 51 -1.77 -6.30 1.54
C ASP A 51 -0.26 -6.06 1.30
N LYS A 52 0.11 -5.19 0.36
CA LYS A 52 1.50 -4.87 0.06
C LYS A 52 2.05 -3.93 1.14
N ALA A 53 2.93 -4.47 1.98
CA ALA A 53 3.82 -3.65 2.82
C ALA A 53 4.47 -2.56 1.95
N PRO A 54 4.71 -1.35 2.51
CA PRO A 54 5.32 -0.27 1.73
C PRO A 54 6.65 -0.76 1.13
N ASP A 55 6.78 -0.63 -0.19
CA ASP A 55 8.04 -0.90 -0.88
C ASP A 55 9.11 0.00 -0.25
N VAL A 56 9.97 -0.58 0.59
CA VAL A 56 11.15 0.12 1.09
C VAL A 56 12.04 0.36 -0.13
N VAL A 57 11.91 1.55 -0.73
CA VAL A 57 12.78 2.02 -1.78
C VAL A 57 14.18 2.07 -1.17
N LYS A 58 14.96 1.01 -1.37
CA LYS A 58 16.35 0.96 -0.93
C LYS A 58 17.11 1.97 -1.78
N SER A 59 17.20 3.21 -1.30
CA SER A 59 18.10 4.21 -1.86
C SER A 59 19.51 3.65 -1.78
N SER A 60 20.04 3.15 -2.89
CA SER A 60 21.46 2.92 -3.04
C SER A 60 22.13 4.30 -3.03
N SER A 61 22.64 4.70 -1.88
CA SER A 61 23.56 5.83 -1.81
C SER A 61 24.85 5.44 -2.53
N SER A 62 25.02 5.86 -3.79
CA SER A 62 26.35 5.86 -4.40
C SER A 62 27.12 7.01 -3.77
N SER A 63 27.93 6.68 -2.76
CA SER A 63 28.91 7.60 -2.19
C SER A 63 30.02 7.83 -3.21
N SER A 64 29.76 8.72 -4.16
CA SER A 64 30.70 9.23 -5.15
C SER A 64 31.60 10.26 -4.46
N GLY A 65 32.31 9.82 -3.42
CA GLY A 65 33.22 10.66 -2.64
C GLY A 65 34.52 10.88 -3.41
N ALA A 66 34.99 12.14 -3.47
CA ALA A 66 36.34 12.70 -3.67
C ALA A 66 37.35 12.08 -4.68
N MET A 67 37.24 10.82 -5.10
CA MET A 67 38.12 10.13 -6.03
C MET A 67 38.11 10.80 -7.41
N GLY A 68 36.97 11.36 -7.82
CA GLY A 68 36.87 12.17 -9.04
C GLY A 68 37.68 13.47 -8.97
N LEU A 69 37.71 14.13 -7.81
CA LEU A 69 38.46 15.38 -7.63
C LEU A 69 39.96 15.14 -7.36
N ILE A 70 40.29 14.11 -6.57
CA ILE A 70 41.67 13.74 -6.26
C ILE A 70 42.41 13.25 -7.50
N SER A 71 41.75 12.48 -8.39
CA SER A 71 42.36 12.07 -9.65
C SER A 71 42.69 13.26 -10.56
N LEU A 72 41.83 14.28 -10.60
CA LEU A 72 42.07 15.52 -11.36
C LEU A 72 43.29 16.30 -10.82
N LEU A 73 43.52 16.28 -9.51
CA LEU A 73 44.69 16.91 -8.88
C LEU A 73 45.99 16.11 -9.11
N LEU A 74 45.93 14.77 -9.15
CA LEU A 74 47.13 13.93 -9.26
C LEU A 74 47.66 13.77 -10.70
N ILE A 75 46.84 13.93 -11.73
CA ILE A 75 47.27 13.85 -13.15
C ILE A 75 48.42 14.83 -13.47
N PRO A 76 48.35 16.14 -13.12
CA PRO A 76 49.46 17.06 -13.38
C PRO A 76 50.70 16.75 -12.53
N LEU A 77 50.56 16.31 -11.28
CA LEU A 77 51.72 15.91 -10.45
C LEU A 77 52.41 14.63 -10.97
N ALA A 78 51.63 13.67 -11.47
CA ALA A 78 52.17 12.47 -12.10
C ALA A 78 52.94 12.80 -13.39
N MET A 79 52.52 13.81 -14.15
CA MET A 79 53.26 14.33 -15.30
C MET A 79 54.59 15.00 -14.92
N LEU A 80 54.67 15.69 -13.78
CA LEU A 80 55.95 16.24 -13.28
C LEU A 80 56.96 15.15 -12.89
N ARG A 81 56.47 13.99 -12.43
CA ARG A 81 57.35 12.88 -12.04
C ARG A 81 57.96 12.15 -13.25
N ARG A 82 57.36 12.27 -14.44
CA ARG A 82 57.83 11.61 -15.67
C ARG A 82 58.95 12.34 -16.42
N LYS A 83 59.27 13.59 -16.06
CA LYS A 83 60.26 14.41 -16.78
C LYS A 83 61.61 14.59 -16.06
N LYS A 84 61.92 13.73 -15.09
CA LYS A 84 63.29 13.57 -14.57
C LYS A 84 63.76 12.14 -14.78
N ARG A 85 64.21 11.84 -16.00
CA ARG A 85 65.21 10.83 -16.35
C ARG A 85 65.53 10.96 -17.85
N PHE A 86 66.76 11.45 -18.09
CA PHE A 86 67.44 11.79 -19.34
C PHE A 86 66.95 13.05 -20.07
#